data_AF-A0A7K4BDR0-F1
#
_entry.id   AF-A0A7K4BDR0-F1
#
_cell.length_a   1.000
_cell.length_b   1.000
_cell.length_c   1.000
_cell.angle_alpha   90.00
_cell.angle_beta   90.00
_cell.angle_gamma   90.00
#
_symmetry.space_group_name_H-M   'P 1'
#
loop_
_entity.id
_entity.type
_entity.pdbx_description
1 polymer ?
#
loop_
_entity_poly.entity_id
_entity_poly.type
_entity_poly.pdbx_seq_one_letter_code
_entity_poly.pdbx_strand_id
1 'polypeptide(L)'
;MRLSGGERQRVAIARAILKNAPVLIMDEATSNLDTGTELMVRNTIRELMKGRTVFMIAHRLSTVVHADKILVLNQGEIIEQGTHQELMALDGMYASLIAAQEI
;
A
#
# COMPACT_ATOMS: atom_id res chain seq x y z
N MET A 1 -21.75 -15.70 12.40
CA MET A 1 -21.68 -14.37 11.74
C MET A 1 -20.61 -14.41 10.67
N ARG A 2 -20.91 -13.98 9.44
CA ARG A 2 -19.90 -13.76 8.38
C ARG A 2 -19.67 -12.26 8.28
N LEU A 3 -18.45 -11.81 8.59
CA LEU A 3 -18.02 -10.43 8.35
C LEU A 3 -17.90 -10.19 6.84
N SER A 4 -18.27 -9.01 6.36
CA SER A 4 -17.96 -8.51 5.01
C SER A 4 -16.45 -8.38 4.79
N GLY A 5 -16.02 -8.17 3.54
CA GLY A 5 -14.60 -7.95 3.20
C GLY A 5 -13.98 -6.80 3.99
N GLY A 6 -14.63 -5.63 3.98
CA GLY A 6 -14.16 -4.46 4.71
C GLY A 6 -14.16 -4.62 6.24
N GLU A 7 -15.11 -5.38 6.80
CA GLU A 7 -15.12 -5.67 8.24
C GLU A 7 -13.95 -6.58 8.65
N ARG A 8 -13.66 -7.63 7.88
CA ARG A 8 -12.48 -8.49 8.14
C ARG A 8 -11.18 -7.68 8.09
N GLN A 9 -11.10 -6.74 7.15
CA GLN A 9 -9.95 -5.86 6.99
C GLN A 9 -9.77 -4.90 8.18
N ARG A 10 -10.85 -4.29 8.68
CA ARG A 10 -10.80 -3.46 9.90
C ARG A 10 -10.32 -4.26 11.11
N VAL A 11 -10.78 -5.50 11.27
CA VAL A 11 -10.29 -6.39 12.35
C VAL A 11 -8.80 -6.69 12.19
N ALA A 12 -8.31 -6.92 10.98
CA ALA A 12 -6.89 -7.13 10.72
C ALA A 12 -6.04 -5.90 11.08
N ILE A 13 -6.50 -4.70 10.71
CA ILE A 13 -5.85 -3.43 11.08
C ILE A 13 -5.81 -3.26 12.59
N ALA A 14 -6.93 -3.50 13.29
CA ALA A 14 -6.99 -3.44 14.75
C ALA A 14 -6.00 -4.43 15.40
N ARG A 15 -5.87 -5.64 14.87
CA ARG A 15 -4.87 -6.62 15.33
C ARG A 15 -3.44 -6.14 15.10
N ALA A 16 -3.15 -5.48 13.98
CA ALA A 16 -1.84 -4.91 13.71
C ALA A 16 -1.47 -3.80 14.70
N ILE A 17 -2.44 -2.92 15.02
CA ILE A 17 -2.29 -1.88 16.05
C ILE A 17 -2.00 -2.52 17.41
N LEU A 18 -2.81 -3.49 17.84
CA LEU A 18 -2.67 -4.16 19.14
C LEU A 18 -1.35 -4.93 19.27
N LYS A 19 -0.87 -5.53 18.18
CA LYS A 19 0.40 -6.26 18.16
C LYS A 19 1.61 -5.35 18.38
N ASN A 20 1.50 -4.07 18.01
CA ASN A 20 2.56 -3.08 18.12
C ASN A 20 3.92 -3.56 17.55
N ALA A 21 3.90 -4.30 16.43
CA ALA A 21 5.12 -4.85 15.84
C ALA A 21 6.03 -3.75 15.25
N PRO A 22 7.36 -3.86 15.37
CA PRO A 22 8.29 -2.89 14.76
C PRO A 22 8.34 -2.99 13.23
N VAL A 23 7.95 -4.14 12.68
CA VAL A 23 7.87 -4.41 11.24
C VAL A 23 6.44 -4.76 10.85
N LEU A 24 5.92 -4.07 9.84
CA LEU A 24 4.59 -4.30 9.27
C LEU A 24 4.72 -4.79 7.83
N ILE A 25 3.99 -5.86 7.49
CA ILE A 25 3.82 -6.33 6.12
C ILE A 25 2.34 -6.15 5.79
N MET A 26 2.05 -5.34 4.78
CA MET A 26 0.70 -4.97 4.37
C MET A 26 0.47 -5.46 2.96
N ASP A 27 -0.28 -6.54 2.84
CA ASP A 27 -0.68 -7.11 1.55
C ASP A 27 -2.10 -6.65 1.22
N GLU A 28 -2.23 -5.86 0.16
CA GLU A 28 -3.49 -5.27 -0.31
C GLU A 28 -4.36 -4.60 0.79
N ALA A 29 -3.72 -4.00 1.80
CA ALA A 29 -4.42 -3.49 3.00
C ALA A 29 -5.39 -2.32 2.74
N THR A 30 -5.67 -1.96 1.49
CA THR A 30 -6.65 -0.95 1.06
C THR A 30 -7.62 -1.43 -0.03
N SER A 31 -7.59 -2.70 -0.48
CA SER A 31 -8.36 -3.14 -1.67
C SER A 31 -9.87 -3.29 -1.45
N ASN A 32 -10.33 -3.65 -0.24
CA ASN A 32 -11.76 -3.86 0.07
C ASN A 32 -12.39 -2.73 0.91
N LEU A 33 -11.87 -1.51 0.81
CA LEU A 33 -12.41 -0.37 1.55
C LEU A 33 -13.62 0.22 0.82
N ASP A 34 -14.73 0.35 1.55
CA ASP A 34 -15.92 1.11 1.14
C ASP A 34 -15.57 2.60 0.96
N THR A 35 -16.11 3.22 -0.09
CA THR A 35 -15.84 4.61 -0.48
C THR A 35 -16.20 5.62 0.62
N GLY A 36 -17.21 5.32 1.45
CA GLY A 36 -17.60 6.17 2.59
C GLY A 36 -16.59 6.17 3.74
N THR A 37 -15.85 5.07 3.93
CA THR A 37 -14.94 4.86 5.07
C THR A 37 -13.46 4.88 4.68
N GLU A 38 -13.15 4.96 3.38
CA GLU A 38 -11.78 4.83 2.85
C GLU A 38 -10.80 5.83 3.47
N LEU A 39 -11.18 7.12 3.58
CA LEU A 39 -10.32 8.17 4.14
C LEU A 39 -9.93 7.90 5.60
N MET A 40 -10.89 7.48 6.42
CA MET A 40 -10.65 7.18 7.84
C MET A 40 -9.66 6.04 7.99
N VAL A 41 -9.85 4.96 7.23
CA VAL A 41 -8.97 3.79 7.27
C VAL A 41 -7.58 4.13 6.74
N ARG A 42 -7.47 4.91 5.66
CA ARG A 42 -6.17 5.36 5.13
C ARG A 42 -5.40 6.21 6.14
N ASN A 43 -6.07 7.12 6.83
CA ASN A 43 -5.45 7.90 7.90
C ASN A 43 -4.98 7.01 9.05
N THR A 44 -5.76 6.00 9.42
CA THR A 44 -5.40 5.04 10.48
C THR A 44 -4.16 4.23 10.09
N ILE A 45 -4.09 3.76 8.84
CA ILE A 45 -2.91 3.06 8.30
C ILE A 45 -1.70 3.99 8.31
N ARG A 46 -1.84 5.23 7.85
CA ARG A 46 -0.75 6.23 7.86
C ARG A 46 -0.21 6.47 9.27
N GLU A 47 -1.07 6.62 10.27
CA GLU A 47 -0.65 6.75 11.67
C GLU A 47 0.03 5.49 12.18
N LEU A 48 -0.51 4.31 11.85
CA LEU A 48 0.09 3.02 12.23
C LEU A 48 1.50 2.85 11.68
N MET A 49 1.78 3.34 10.47
CA MET A 49 3.09 3.24 9.82
C MET A 49 4.19 4.09 10.47
N LYS A 50 3.83 5.16 11.21
CA LYS A 50 4.82 6.09 11.76
C LYS A 50 5.77 5.39 12.73
N GLY A 51 7.07 5.60 12.53
CA GLY A 51 8.12 5.05 13.40
C GLY A 51 8.31 3.54 13.28
N ARG A 52 7.82 2.92 12.20
CA ARG A 52 7.94 1.48 11.94
C ARG A 52 8.54 1.21 10.57
N THR A 53 9.14 0.03 10.41
CA THR A 53 9.51 -0.48 9.08
C THR A 53 8.28 -1.09 8.43
N VAL A 54 7.97 -0.67 7.20
CA VAL A 54 6.74 -1.09 6.51
C VAL A 54 7.07 -1.61 5.13
N PHE A 55 6.66 -2.85 4.86
CA PHE A 55 6.60 -3.42 3.52
C PHE A 55 5.14 -3.41 3.07
N MET A 56 4.87 -2.79 1.93
CA MET A 56 3.51 -2.64 1.41
C MET A 56 3.45 -3.16 -0.01
N ILE A 57 2.57 -4.14 -0.24
CA ILE A 57 2.19 -4.60 -1.58
C ILE A 57 0.89 -3.88 -1.94
N ALA A 58 0.91 -3.10 -3.01
CA ALA A 58 -0.20 -2.25 -3.38
C ALA A 58 -0.56 -2.43 -4.84
N HIS A 59 -1.87 -2.63 -5.08
CA HIS A 59 -2.49 -2.58 -6.40
C HIS A 59 -3.07 -1.19 -6.72
N ARG A 60 -3.04 -0.26 -5.76
CA ARG A 60 -3.52 1.13 -5.94
C ARG A 60 -2.36 2.12 -5.87
N LEU A 61 -2.23 2.94 -6.90
CA LEU A 61 -1.19 3.97 -7.02
C LEU A 61 -1.12 4.96 -5.85
N SER A 62 -2.27 5.44 -5.39
CA SER A 62 -2.36 6.47 -4.35
C SER A 62 -1.69 6.09 -3.02
N THR A 63 -1.36 4.80 -2.81
CA THR A 63 -0.64 4.33 -1.64
C THR A 63 0.87 4.19 -1.89
N VAL A 64 1.29 3.98 -3.14
CA VAL A 64 2.69 3.76 -3.54
C VAL A 64 3.46 5.08 -3.69
N VAL A 65 2.79 6.15 -4.14
CA VAL A 65 3.41 7.47 -4.41
C VAL A 65 4.12 8.06 -3.20
N HIS A 66 3.67 7.75 -1.98
CA HIS A 66 4.24 8.27 -0.73
C HIS A 66 5.27 7.34 -0.08
N ALA A 67 5.67 6.26 -0.74
CA ALA A 67 6.67 5.35 -0.20
C ALA A 67 8.07 6.00 -0.24
N ASP A 68 8.86 5.78 0.81
CA ASP A 68 10.26 6.21 0.87
C ASP A 68 11.10 5.55 -0.24
N LYS A 69 10.73 4.32 -0.61
CA LYS A 69 11.31 3.55 -1.71
C LYS A 69 10.28 2.59 -2.30
N ILE A 70 10.25 2.53 -3.63
CA ILE A 70 9.39 1.66 -4.41
C ILE A 70 10.26 0.59 -5.07
N LEU A 71 9.78 -0.64 -5.09
CA LEU A 71 10.41 -1.77 -5.78
C LEU A 71 9.42 -2.30 -6.82
N VAL A 72 9.82 -2.28 -8.09
CA VAL A 72 9.01 -2.81 -9.18
C VAL A 72 9.43 -4.24 -9.44
N LEU A 73 8.48 -5.16 -9.29
CA LEU A 73 8.67 -6.59 -9.50
C LEU A 73 8.13 -7.00 -10.86
N ASN A 74 8.92 -7.73 -11.64
CA ASN A 74 8.48 -8.38 -12.86
C ASN A 74 9.11 -9.77 -12.96
N GLN A 75 8.30 -10.80 -13.23
CA GLN A 75 8.74 -12.19 -13.36
C GLN A 75 9.61 -12.71 -12.20
N GLY A 76 9.36 -12.23 -10.98
CA GLY A 76 10.10 -12.64 -9.78
C GLY A 76 11.40 -11.87 -9.53
N GLU A 77 11.73 -10.88 -10.37
CA GLU A 77 12.92 -10.03 -10.23
C GLU A 77 12.54 -8.58 -9.94
N ILE A 78 13.41 -7.86 -9.22
CA ILE A 78 13.29 -6.42 -9.04
C ILE A 78 13.92 -5.75 -10.26
N ILE A 79 13.09 -5.18 -11.12
CA ILE A 79 13.54 -4.56 -12.37
C ILE A 79 13.80 -3.06 -12.23
N GLU A 80 13.12 -2.40 -11.28
CA GLU A 80 13.31 -0.97 -10.99
C GLU A 80 13.19 -0.72 -9.49
N GLN A 81 13.92 0.29 -9.01
CA GLN A 81 13.86 0.74 -7.62
C GLN A 81 14.16 2.24 -7.51
N GLY A 82 13.42 2.93 -6.65
CA GLY A 82 13.62 4.36 -6.44
C GLY A 82 12.43 5.01 -5.76
N THR A 83 12.48 6.33 -5.65
CA THR A 83 11.32 7.16 -5.30
C THR A 83 10.33 7.24 -6.46
N HIS A 84 9.10 7.67 -6.20
CA HIS A 84 8.11 7.92 -7.25
C HIS A 84 8.66 8.84 -8.36
N GLN A 85 9.34 9.93 -7.97
CA GLN A 85 9.88 10.91 -8.91
C GLN A 85 10.99 10.32 -9.80
N GLU A 86 11.92 9.58 -9.21
CA GLU A 86 12.99 8.91 -9.95
C GLU A 86 12.42 7.89 -10.94
N LEU A 87 11.46 7.08 -10.50
CA LEU A 87 10.86 6.04 -11.34
C LEU A 87 9.98 6.60 -12.46
N MET A 88 9.26 7.71 -12.23
CA MET A 88 8.54 8.42 -13.28
C MET A 88 9.49 9.00 -14.33
N ALA A 89 10.65 9.51 -13.91
CA ALA A 89 11.65 10.07 -14.81
C ALA A 89 12.36 9.03 -15.68
N LEU A 90 12.38 7.76 -15.26
CA LEU A 90 12.93 6.64 -16.05
C LEU A 90 12.03 6.23 -17.22
N ASP A 91 10.75 6.65 -17.23
CA ASP A 91 9.76 6.27 -18.24
C ASP A 91 9.68 4.74 -18.47
N GLY A 92 9.85 3.99 -17.39
CA GLY A 92 9.93 2.53 -17.39
C GLY A 92 8.60 1.82 -17.12
N MET A 93 8.69 0.60 -16.60
CA MET A 93 7.55 -0.22 -16.20
C MET A 93 6.73 0.47 -15.11
N TYR A 94 7.38 1.13 -14.15
CA TYR A 94 6.66 1.90 -13.14
C TYR A 94 5.77 2.99 -13.76
N ALA A 95 6.33 3.82 -14.65
CA ALA A 95 5.59 4.89 -15.33
C ALA A 95 4.44 4.34 -16.18
N SER A 96 4.67 3.22 -16.86
CA SER A 96 3.64 2.51 -17.64
C SER A 96 2.48 2.01 -16.76
N LEU A 97 2.78 1.42 -15.60
CA LEU A 97 1.78 1.00 -14.62
C LEU A 97 0.99 2.18 -14.05
N ILE A 98 1.66 3.32 -13.87
CA ILE A 98 1.04 4.56 -13.40
C ILE A 98 0.02 5.05 -14.43
N ALA A 99 0.44 5.20 -15.69
CA ALA A 99 -0.41 5.68 -16.76
C ALA A 99 -1.65 4.78 -16.97
N ALA A 100 -1.53 3.46 -16.77
CA ALA A 100 -2.64 2.53 -16.91
C ALA A 100 -3.71 2.64 -15.81
N GLN A 101 -3.39 3.22 -14.64
CA GLN A 101 -4.32 3.39 -13.51
C GLN A 101 -4.91 4.80 -13.40
N GLU A 102 -4.40 5.79 -14.15
CA GLU A 102 -4.95 7.15 -14.20
C GLU A 102 -6.13 7.31 -15.18
N ILE A 103 -6.68 6.19 -15.70
CA ILE A 103 -7.87 6.14 -16.58
C ILE A 103 -9.13 5.91 -15.76
#